data_AF-A0A7J7CX42-F1
#
_entry.id   AF-A0A7J7CX42-F1
#
_cell.length_a   1.000
_cell.length_b   1.000
_cell.length_c   1.000
_cell.angle_alpha   90.00
_cell.angle_beta   90.00
_cell.angle_gamma   90.00
#
_symmetry.space_group_name_H-M   'P 1'
#
loop_
_entity.id
_entity.type
_entity.pdbx_description
1 polymer ?
#
loop_
_entity_poly.entity_id
_entity_poly.type
_entity_poly.pdbx_seq_one_letter_code
_entity_poly.pdbx_strand_id
1 'polypeptide(L)'
;MYDLLYTKAMVVYTPCSLAMRLIGFFLTCTVLVLFSIGLTQKNSYSKVDLAITLVLLVGAITIDLYAAFALFSSNWITALLYMYGLTQRNSCYKIIVYCQKYLNKSPSWSNSISQFSLLRFCFGEKHVRFDCVLKHFPRVHGKLKRQKPITYTKVTDTLKEHIIRKVQQKHNEARSSEGDILQLLMQVNVDGALQENSCSEELNPYKGRQIWENIIVWHIATELCYYLEDAEAAANVQPKQREISLHISQYMLSLMVVHPSMLSLVNVAKDSSMLFFQIAVKKYEEMSKAISLPIRKSDDFRKVYKELRLHHQPTGNVADCFGSGGEYHIPAAVWLSLKLDEISDKEMKWKMISDVWLEMLLHVALRSKGNDHAHQLRRGGELLTHVWLLTLYQWRD
;
A
#
# COMPACT_ATOMS: atom_id res chain seq x y z
N MET A 1 17.12 2.00 -2.55
CA MET A 1 17.34 0.87 -3.49
C MET A 1 16.90 1.20 -4.91
N TYR A 2 15.66 1.64 -5.14
CA TYR A 2 15.18 2.00 -6.49
C TYR A 2 16.01 3.06 -7.21
N ASP A 3 16.33 4.16 -6.52
CA ASP A 3 17.12 5.24 -7.12
C ASP A 3 18.51 4.73 -7.59
N LEU A 4 19.11 3.76 -6.89
CA LEU A 4 20.37 3.13 -7.31
C LEU A 4 20.25 2.36 -8.64
N LEU A 5 19.12 1.69 -8.86
CA LEU A 5 18.90 0.83 -10.01
C LEU A 5 18.47 1.62 -11.25
N TYR A 6 17.69 2.69 -11.05
CA TYR A 6 17.00 3.39 -12.15
C TYR A 6 17.42 4.84 -12.34
N THR A 7 18.32 5.37 -11.52
CA THR A 7 18.82 6.74 -11.70
C THR A 7 20.35 6.78 -11.65
N LYS A 8 20.93 7.88 -12.15
CA LYS A 8 22.36 8.19 -11.97
C LYS A 8 22.76 8.45 -10.51
N ALA A 9 21.88 8.17 -9.54
CA ALA A 9 22.18 8.13 -8.13
C ALA A 9 23.49 7.38 -7.86
N MET A 10 23.71 6.20 -8.44
CA MET A 10 24.95 5.44 -8.20
C MET A 10 26.20 6.27 -8.53
N VAL A 11 26.16 7.06 -9.61
CA VAL A 11 27.23 7.98 -10.00
C VAL A 11 27.34 9.15 -9.01
N VAL A 12 26.21 9.71 -8.59
CA VAL A 12 26.12 10.81 -7.60
C VAL A 12 26.65 10.41 -6.22
N TYR A 13 26.45 9.15 -5.82
CA TYR A 13 26.88 8.62 -4.53
C TYR A 13 28.30 8.01 -4.57
N THR A 14 29.03 8.16 -5.67
CA THR A 14 30.45 7.76 -5.71
C THR A 14 31.33 8.70 -4.89
N PRO A 15 32.45 8.22 -4.32
CA PRO A 15 33.40 9.07 -3.59
C PRO A 15 33.96 10.19 -4.46
N CYS A 16 34.17 9.92 -5.76
CA CYS A 16 34.61 10.90 -6.73
C CYS A 16 33.57 12.02 -6.91
N SER A 17 32.28 11.67 -7.05
CA SER A 17 31.22 12.68 -7.15
C SER A 17 31.08 13.50 -5.86
N LEU A 18 31.23 12.87 -4.69
CA LEU A 18 31.24 13.58 -3.41
C LEU A 18 32.42 14.56 -3.32
N ALA A 19 33.62 14.13 -3.70
CA ALA A 19 34.81 14.97 -3.73
C ALA A 19 34.63 16.17 -4.69
N MET A 20 34.08 15.93 -5.89
CA MET A 20 33.79 17.00 -6.86
C MET A 20 32.75 18.00 -6.34
N ARG A 21 31.73 17.55 -5.60
CA ARG A 21 30.75 18.45 -4.97
C ARG A 21 31.37 19.30 -3.87
N LEU A 22 32.25 18.72 -3.04
CA LEU A 22 33.00 19.47 -2.04
C LEU A 22 33.90 20.52 -2.69
N ILE A 23 34.63 20.15 -3.75
CA ILE A 23 35.47 21.08 -4.51
C ILE A 23 34.61 22.21 -5.09
N GLY A 24 33.45 21.88 -5.69
CA GLY A 24 32.50 22.87 -6.21
C GLY A 24 32.03 23.86 -5.14
N PHE A 25 31.66 23.36 -3.95
CA PHE A 25 31.26 24.19 -2.81
C PHE A 25 32.39 25.13 -2.35
N PHE A 26 33.63 24.64 -2.26
CA PHE A 26 34.76 25.50 -1.88
C PHE A 26 35.09 26.54 -2.95
N LEU A 27 34.93 26.19 -4.24
CA LEU A 27 35.08 27.13 -5.34
C LEU A 27 34.01 28.23 -5.30
N THR A 28 32.74 27.90 -5.08
CA THR A 28 31.66 28.90 -4.96
C THR A 28 31.85 29.81 -3.74
N CYS A 29 32.29 29.25 -2.60
CA CYS A 29 32.69 30.04 -1.44
C CYS A 29 33.86 30.99 -1.76
N THR A 30 34.86 30.51 -2.49
CA THR A 30 36.02 31.32 -2.89
C THR A 30 35.59 32.46 -3.82
N VAL A 31 34.70 32.19 -4.79
CA VAL A 31 34.13 33.23 -5.67
C VAL A 31 33.35 34.26 -4.87
N LEU A 32 32.56 33.85 -3.86
CA LEU A 32 31.85 34.79 -2.98
C LEU A 32 32.82 35.69 -2.21
N VAL A 33 33.90 35.14 -1.66
CA VAL A 33 34.92 35.92 -0.93
C VAL A 33 35.65 36.87 -1.86
N LEU A 34 36.12 36.40 -3.02
CA LEU A 34 36.81 37.23 -4.01
C LEU A 34 35.91 38.33 -4.56
N PHE A 35 34.63 38.02 -4.83
CA PHE A 35 33.65 39.03 -5.24
C PHE A 35 33.44 40.07 -4.15
N SER A 36 33.31 39.66 -2.89
CA SER A 36 33.15 40.57 -1.74
C SER A 36 34.36 41.48 -1.53
N ILE A 37 35.58 40.98 -1.73
CA ILE A 37 36.81 41.79 -1.69
C ILE A 37 36.91 42.72 -2.91
N GLY A 38 36.51 42.26 -4.09
CA GLY A 38 36.49 43.10 -5.30
C GLY A 38 35.53 44.29 -5.18
N LEU A 39 34.41 44.11 -4.46
CA LEU A 39 33.45 45.17 -4.15
C LEU A 39 34.03 46.27 -3.24
N THR A 40 34.97 45.94 -2.35
CA THR A 40 35.61 46.97 -1.50
C THR A 40 36.68 47.78 -2.24
N GLN A 41 37.19 47.26 -3.37
CA GLN A 41 38.26 47.91 -4.15
C GLN A 41 37.77 48.70 -5.37
N LYS A 42 36.59 48.42 -5.93
CA LYS A 42 36.06 49.11 -7.13
C LYS A 42 34.58 49.49 -7.02
N ASN A 43 34.30 50.79 -6.91
CA ASN A 43 32.95 51.37 -6.86
C ASN A 43 32.23 51.51 -8.23
N SER A 44 32.71 50.85 -9.30
CA SER A 44 32.24 51.12 -10.68
C SER A 44 31.11 50.19 -11.18
N TYR A 45 30.56 49.32 -10.35
CA TYR A 45 29.53 48.34 -10.76
C TYR A 45 28.11 48.86 -10.52
N SER A 46 27.18 48.48 -11.42
CA SER A 46 25.75 48.74 -11.23
C SER A 46 25.24 48.03 -9.98
N LYS A 47 24.45 48.74 -9.16
CA LYS A 47 23.84 48.19 -7.93
C LYS A 47 22.95 46.98 -8.21
N VAL A 48 22.31 46.95 -9.39
CA VAL A 48 21.41 45.87 -9.81
C VAL A 48 22.21 44.59 -10.09
N ASP A 49 23.29 44.70 -10.85
CA ASP A 49 24.13 43.54 -11.18
C ASP A 49 24.79 42.95 -9.93
N LEU A 50 25.22 43.83 -9.01
CA LEU A 50 25.78 43.44 -7.71
C LEU A 50 24.76 42.65 -6.87
N ALA A 51 23.52 43.13 -6.80
CA ALA A 51 22.45 42.43 -6.09
C ALA A 51 22.15 41.07 -6.72
N ILE A 52 22.08 40.98 -8.04
CA ILE A 52 21.83 39.72 -8.76
C ILE A 52 22.94 38.70 -8.48
N THR A 53 24.21 39.08 -8.59
CA THR A 53 25.33 38.15 -8.36
C THR A 53 25.40 37.65 -6.92
N LEU A 54 25.16 38.51 -5.93
CA LEU A 54 25.12 38.09 -4.52
C LEU A 54 23.99 37.10 -4.25
N VAL A 55 22.79 37.38 -4.77
CA VAL A 55 21.63 36.48 -4.62
C VAL A 55 21.90 35.12 -5.25
N LEU A 56 22.51 35.09 -6.45
CA LEU A 56 22.88 33.84 -7.12
C LEU A 56 23.92 33.03 -6.34
N LEU A 57 24.97 33.68 -5.80
CA LEU A 57 26.02 33.01 -5.03
C LEU A 57 25.49 32.46 -3.71
N VAL A 58 24.70 33.24 -2.97
CA VAL A 58 24.05 32.78 -1.74
C VAL A 58 23.09 31.62 -2.05
N GLY A 59 22.29 31.75 -3.11
CA GLY A 59 21.42 30.68 -3.59
C GLY A 59 22.17 29.39 -3.89
N ALA A 60 23.28 29.45 -4.64
CA ALA A 60 24.10 28.29 -4.95
C ALA A 60 24.64 27.61 -3.68
N ILE A 61 25.21 28.39 -2.74
CA ILE A 61 25.73 27.88 -1.47
C ILE A 61 24.62 27.21 -0.66
N THR A 62 23.42 27.81 -0.59
CA THR A 62 22.30 27.22 0.16
C THR A 62 21.82 25.90 -0.45
N ILE A 63 21.79 25.78 -1.78
CA ILE A 63 21.43 24.54 -2.48
C ILE A 63 22.48 23.45 -2.24
N ASP A 64 23.77 23.80 -2.30
CA ASP A 64 24.86 22.85 -2.04
C ASP A 64 24.87 22.38 -0.59
N LEU A 65 24.65 23.28 0.37
CA LEU A 65 24.50 22.94 1.79
C LEU A 65 23.28 22.03 2.02
N TYR A 66 22.15 22.33 1.38
CA TYR A 66 20.96 21.49 1.45
C TYR A 66 21.22 20.10 0.87
N ALA A 67 21.90 20.01 -0.28
CA ALA A 67 22.25 18.74 -0.90
C ALA A 67 23.19 17.92 0.00
N ALA A 68 24.23 18.55 0.58
CA ALA A 68 25.14 17.90 1.51
C ALA A 68 24.40 17.41 2.77
N PHE A 69 23.50 18.22 3.32
CA PHE A 69 22.68 17.86 4.46
C PHE A 69 21.75 16.68 4.16
N ALA A 70 21.05 16.70 3.02
CA ALA A 70 20.16 15.63 2.60
C ALA A 70 20.90 14.30 2.36
N LEU A 71 22.13 14.37 1.84
CA LEU A 71 23.02 13.21 1.73
C LEU A 71 23.40 12.66 3.11
N PHE A 72 23.81 13.56 4.03
CA PHE A 72 24.21 13.21 5.40
C PHE A 72 23.09 12.55 6.19
N SER A 73 21.87 13.08 6.08
CA SER A 73 20.70 12.48 6.69
C SER A 73 20.30 11.16 6.04
N SER A 74 20.80 10.79 4.87
CA SER A 74 20.36 9.55 4.20
C SER A 74 21.04 8.30 4.75
N ASN A 75 20.28 7.19 4.84
CA ASN A 75 20.81 5.87 5.17
C ASN A 75 21.88 5.37 4.17
N TRP A 76 22.00 6.02 3.00
CA TRP A 76 23.01 5.74 1.99
C TRP A 76 24.45 5.96 2.47
N ILE A 77 24.71 7.02 3.24
CA ILE A 77 26.07 7.29 3.73
C ILE A 77 26.54 6.17 4.66
N THR A 78 25.65 5.62 5.48
CA THR A 78 25.96 4.48 6.34
C THR A 78 26.33 3.24 5.53
N ALA A 79 25.58 2.95 4.45
CA ALA A 79 25.87 1.86 3.53
C ALA A 79 27.18 2.06 2.75
N LEU A 80 27.45 3.30 2.31
CA LEU A 80 28.68 3.66 1.62
C LEU A 80 29.90 3.48 2.54
N LEU A 81 29.83 4.01 3.77
CA LEU A 81 30.89 3.86 4.77
C LEU A 81 31.17 2.39 5.08
N TYR A 82 30.12 1.57 5.19
CA TYR A 82 30.26 0.12 5.38
C TYR A 82 30.96 -0.56 4.20
N MET A 83 30.56 -0.26 2.95
CA MET A 83 31.19 -0.87 1.76
C MET A 83 32.68 -0.54 1.63
N TYR A 84 33.11 0.66 2.03
CA TYR A 84 34.51 1.08 1.99
C TYR A 84 35.32 0.64 3.23
N GLY A 85 34.79 -0.24 4.08
CA GLY A 85 35.53 -0.82 5.21
C GLY A 85 35.71 0.12 6.40
N LEU A 86 35.04 1.28 6.42
CA LEU A 86 35.01 2.17 7.58
C LEU A 86 34.05 1.56 8.62
N THR A 87 34.57 0.65 9.43
CA THR A 87 33.84 -0.12 10.45
C THR A 87 33.52 0.71 11.70
N GLN A 88 32.71 0.15 12.62
CA GLN A 88 32.31 0.77 13.90
C GLN A 88 33.46 1.29 14.79
N ARG A 89 34.72 0.93 14.46
CA ARG A 89 35.92 1.37 15.18
C ARG A 89 36.26 2.85 14.94
N ASN A 90 35.75 3.46 13.87
CA ASN A 90 36.03 4.87 13.52
C ASN A 90 35.13 5.86 14.27
N SER A 91 35.75 6.88 14.89
CA SER A 91 35.03 7.95 15.61
C SER A 91 34.08 8.74 14.70
N CYS A 92 34.47 9.00 13.45
CA CYS A 92 33.62 9.69 12.48
C CYS A 92 32.35 8.88 12.16
N TYR A 93 32.45 7.56 12.03
CA TYR A 93 31.29 6.69 11.80
C TYR A 93 30.29 6.79 12.96
N LYS A 94 30.77 6.77 14.21
CA LYS A 94 29.92 6.91 15.39
C LYS A 94 29.20 8.26 15.44
N ILE A 95 29.91 9.34 15.13
CA ILE A 95 29.31 10.70 15.09
C ILE A 95 28.26 10.79 13.99
N ILE A 96 28.56 10.25 12.79
CA ILE A 96 27.62 10.26 11.66
C ILE A 96 26.35 9.48 12.01
N VAL A 97 26.47 8.25 12.51
CA VAL A 97 25.32 7.42 12.90
C VAL A 97 24.55 8.05 14.06
N TYR A 98 25.24 8.66 15.03
CA TYR A 98 24.60 9.39 16.13
C TYR A 98 23.78 10.57 15.60
N CYS A 99 24.38 11.45 14.80
CA CYS A 99 23.68 12.58 14.20
C CYS A 99 22.51 12.14 13.30
N GLN A 100 22.70 11.07 12.52
CA GLN A 100 21.63 10.47 11.72
C GLN A 100 20.47 9.98 12.58
N LYS A 101 20.71 9.38 13.75
CA LYS A 101 19.63 8.94 14.65
C LYS A 101 18.76 10.10 15.14
N TYR A 102 19.33 11.30 15.29
CA TYR A 102 18.58 12.51 15.66
C TYR A 102 17.89 13.18 14.48
N LEU A 103 18.50 13.13 13.29
CA LEU A 103 17.99 13.75 12.06
C LEU A 103 16.93 12.88 11.37
N ASN A 104 17.14 11.56 11.29
CA ASN A 104 16.18 10.57 10.79
C ASN A 104 15.32 10.02 11.92
N LYS A 105 14.32 10.80 12.33
CA LYS A 105 13.27 10.30 13.24
C LYS A 105 12.19 9.50 12.52
N SER A 106 12.10 9.59 11.18
CA SER A 106 11.09 8.87 10.42
C SER A 106 11.61 7.48 10.02
N PRO A 107 10.95 6.39 10.45
CA PRO A 107 11.28 5.06 9.94
C PRO A 107 11.11 5.02 8.42
N SER A 108 11.91 4.18 7.74
CA SER A 108 11.84 4.02 6.28
C SER A 108 10.45 3.58 5.79
N TRP A 109 9.65 2.95 6.66
CA TRP A 109 8.24 2.65 6.46
C TRP A 109 7.42 3.04 7.70
N SER A 110 6.24 3.62 7.48
CA SER A 110 5.37 4.17 8.54
C SER A 110 4.66 3.12 9.42
N ASN A 111 4.91 1.83 9.18
CA ASN A 111 4.20 0.70 9.77
C ASN A 111 2.67 0.85 9.68
N SER A 112 2.20 1.51 8.62
CA SER A 112 0.79 1.80 8.41
C SER A 112 0.37 1.37 7.01
N ILE A 113 -0.82 0.80 6.90
CA ILE A 113 -1.43 0.36 5.66
C ILE A 113 -2.65 1.22 5.34
N SER A 114 -2.88 1.42 4.04
CA SER A 114 -4.11 2.04 3.57
C SER A 114 -5.29 1.09 3.85
N GLN A 115 -6.45 1.68 4.11
CA GLN A 115 -7.69 0.98 4.38
C GLN A 115 -8.79 1.63 3.57
N PHE A 116 -9.56 0.81 2.86
CA PHE A 116 -10.68 1.24 2.05
C PHE A 116 -11.87 0.32 2.32
N SER A 117 -13.01 0.92 2.67
CA SER A 117 -14.29 0.23 2.80
C SER A 117 -15.23 0.75 1.72
N LEU A 118 -15.81 -0.17 0.96
CA LEU A 118 -16.69 0.14 -0.16
C LEU A 118 -17.94 0.89 0.31
N LEU A 119 -18.51 0.50 1.47
CA LEU A 119 -19.67 1.19 2.03
C LEU A 119 -19.34 2.59 2.51
N ARG A 120 -18.24 2.80 3.24
CA ARG A 120 -17.84 4.17 3.65
C ARG A 120 -17.64 5.08 2.45
N PHE A 121 -17.17 4.54 1.33
CA PHE A 121 -17.03 5.30 0.10
C PHE A 121 -18.37 5.63 -0.56
N CYS A 122 -19.29 4.66 -0.67
CA CYS A 122 -20.57 4.86 -1.35
C CYS A 122 -21.60 5.63 -0.50
N PHE A 123 -21.50 5.52 0.83
CA PHE A 123 -22.50 6.03 1.78
C PHE A 123 -21.98 7.15 2.70
N GLY A 124 -20.68 7.42 2.72
CA GLY A 124 -20.12 8.47 3.57
C GLY A 124 -20.53 9.87 3.12
N GLU A 125 -21.05 10.69 4.04
CA GLU A 125 -21.22 12.12 3.79
C GLU A 125 -19.86 12.76 3.47
N LYS A 126 -19.76 13.39 2.29
CA LYS A 126 -18.56 14.08 1.81
C LYS A 126 -18.40 15.42 2.52
N HIS A 127 -18.02 15.41 3.80
CA HIS A 127 -17.70 16.64 4.52
C HIS A 127 -16.34 17.16 4.11
N VAL A 128 -16.33 18.12 3.19
CA VAL A 128 -15.16 18.97 2.98
C VAL A 128 -15.23 20.08 4.02
N ARG A 129 -14.26 20.18 4.95
CA ARG A 129 -14.23 21.18 6.04
C ARG A 129 -14.39 22.64 5.60
N PHE A 130 -14.24 22.92 4.30
CA PHE A 130 -14.38 24.23 3.69
C PHE A 130 -15.40 24.23 2.53
N ASP A 131 -16.44 23.38 2.58
CA ASP A 131 -17.42 23.25 1.49
C ASP A 131 -18.01 24.60 1.07
N CYS A 132 -18.26 25.51 2.03
CA CYS A 132 -18.76 26.85 1.77
C CYS A 132 -17.80 27.71 0.93
N VAL A 133 -16.49 27.67 1.24
CA VAL A 133 -15.44 28.43 0.54
C VAL A 133 -15.09 27.77 -0.80
N LEU A 134 -15.06 26.44 -0.84
CA LEU A 134 -14.74 25.67 -2.04
C LEU A 134 -15.84 25.74 -3.09
N LYS A 135 -17.11 26.01 -2.74
CA LYS A 135 -18.18 26.28 -3.72
C LYS A 135 -17.80 27.37 -4.72
N HIS A 136 -16.94 28.32 -4.33
CA HIS A 136 -16.48 29.42 -5.20
C HIS A 136 -15.37 29.00 -6.18
N PHE A 137 -14.79 27.80 -6.02
CA PHE A 137 -13.78 27.23 -6.91
C PHE A 137 -14.25 25.89 -7.50
N PRO A 138 -15.21 25.88 -8.44
CA PRO A 138 -15.89 24.67 -8.92
C PRO A 138 -14.94 23.60 -9.48
N ARG A 139 -13.83 24.00 -10.11
CA ARG A 139 -12.78 23.07 -10.61
C ARG A 139 -12.03 22.36 -9.47
N VAL A 140 -11.83 23.03 -8.34
CA VAL A 140 -11.14 22.50 -7.15
C VAL A 140 -12.14 21.73 -6.28
N HIS A 141 -13.36 22.24 -6.12
CA HIS A 141 -14.49 21.59 -5.45
C HIS A 141 -14.84 20.24 -6.07
N GLY A 142 -14.94 20.18 -7.40
CA GLY A 142 -15.24 18.94 -8.13
C GLY A 142 -14.12 17.90 -8.05
N LYS A 143 -12.86 18.32 -7.88
CA LYS A 143 -11.72 17.42 -7.65
C LYS A 143 -11.61 16.99 -6.18
N LEU A 144 -11.92 17.86 -5.22
CA LEU A 144 -11.86 17.54 -3.78
C LEU A 144 -13.02 16.63 -3.33
N LYS A 145 -14.24 16.80 -3.87
CA LYS A 145 -15.36 15.85 -3.65
C LYS A 145 -15.09 14.45 -4.22
N ARG A 146 -14.05 14.29 -5.04
CA ARG A 146 -13.57 13.01 -5.57
C ARG A 146 -12.39 12.44 -4.77
N GLN A 147 -11.93 13.10 -3.69
CA GLN A 147 -10.95 12.49 -2.81
C GLN A 147 -11.58 11.26 -2.15
N LYS A 148 -10.93 10.13 -2.41
CA LYS A 148 -11.32 8.82 -1.90
C LYS A 148 -11.08 8.82 -0.38
N PRO A 149 -12.02 8.34 0.46
CA PRO A 149 -11.85 8.22 1.90
C PRO A 149 -10.93 7.05 2.19
N ILE A 150 -9.66 7.19 1.84
CA ILE A 150 -8.60 6.25 2.19
C ILE A 150 -8.17 6.62 3.61
N THR A 151 -8.39 5.70 4.53
CA THR A 151 -7.87 5.81 5.90
C THR A 151 -6.57 5.03 6.02
N TYR A 152 -5.78 5.30 7.06
CA TYR A 152 -4.55 4.56 7.34
C TYR A 152 -4.60 3.98 8.75
N THR A 153 -4.25 2.71 8.90
CA THR A 153 -4.18 2.02 10.19
C THR A 153 -2.79 1.43 10.38
N LYS A 154 -2.33 1.36 11.63
CA LYS A 154 -1.05 0.72 11.94
C LYS A 154 -1.17 -0.79 11.77
N VAL A 155 -0.14 -1.41 11.19
CA VAL A 155 -0.02 -2.87 11.12
C VAL A 155 0.33 -3.38 12.52
N THR A 156 -0.59 -4.16 13.09
CA THR A 156 -0.45 -4.81 14.39
C THR A 156 0.61 -5.90 14.34
N ASP A 157 1.25 -6.19 15.47
CA ASP A 157 2.25 -7.26 15.52
C ASP A 157 1.62 -8.65 15.32
N THR A 158 0.35 -8.82 15.68
CA THR A 158 -0.42 -10.03 15.39
C THR A 158 -0.56 -10.27 13.87
N LEU A 159 -0.86 -9.22 13.09
CA LEU A 159 -0.94 -9.32 11.63
C LEU A 159 0.43 -9.68 11.02
N LYS A 160 1.52 -9.06 11.50
CA LYS A 160 2.87 -9.40 11.03
C LYS A 160 3.21 -10.86 11.29
N GLU A 161 2.88 -11.36 12.47
CA GLU A 161 3.12 -12.75 12.85
C GLU A 161 2.35 -13.73 11.96
N HIS A 162 1.09 -13.43 11.63
CA HIS A 162 0.30 -14.27 10.72
C HIS A 162 0.88 -14.29 9.30
N ILE A 163 1.32 -13.13 8.79
CA ILE A 163 1.99 -13.05 7.49
C ILE A 163 3.27 -13.90 7.50
N ILE A 164 4.11 -13.76 8.53
CA ILE A 164 5.37 -14.51 8.63
C ILE A 164 5.10 -16.02 8.70
N ARG A 165 4.15 -16.45 9.53
CA ARG A 165 3.77 -17.86 9.64
C ARG A 165 3.26 -18.41 8.32
N LYS A 166 2.41 -17.67 7.59
CA LYS A 166 1.90 -18.13 6.30
C LYS A 166 3.00 -18.22 5.24
N VAL A 167 3.92 -17.25 5.19
CA VAL A 167 5.11 -17.33 4.31
C VAL A 167 5.96 -18.56 4.64
N GLN A 168 6.22 -18.82 5.92
CA GLN A 168 7.00 -19.99 6.37
C GLN A 168 6.30 -21.31 6.01
N GLN A 169 4.98 -21.39 6.21
CA GLN A 169 4.18 -22.55 5.83
C GLN A 169 4.33 -22.84 4.34
N LYS A 170 4.11 -21.83 3.48
CA LYS A 170 4.25 -21.97 2.02
C LYS A 170 5.66 -22.31 1.58
N HIS A 171 6.65 -21.78 2.27
CA HIS A 171 8.05 -22.13 2.01
C HIS A 171 8.33 -23.61 2.31
N ASN A 172 7.83 -24.13 3.44
CA ASN A 172 8.01 -25.53 3.81
C ASN A 172 7.30 -26.48 2.82
N GLU A 173 6.08 -26.15 2.41
CA GLU A 173 5.34 -26.90 1.38
C GLU A 173 6.10 -26.94 0.04
N ALA A 174 6.64 -25.81 -0.39
CA ALA A 174 7.45 -25.72 -1.60
C ALA A 174 8.75 -26.51 -1.48
N ARG A 175 9.39 -26.57 -0.29
CA ARG A 175 10.61 -27.34 -0.07
C ARG A 175 10.37 -28.86 -0.09
N SER A 176 9.18 -29.30 0.30
CA SER A 176 8.77 -30.71 0.23
C SER A 176 8.43 -31.17 -1.20
N SER A 177 8.26 -30.23 -2.13
CA SER A 177 7.99 -30.51 -3.54
C SER A 177 9.28 -30.36 -4.36
N GLU A 178 9.63 -31.32 -5.22
CA GLU A 178 10.77 -31.15 -6.12
C GLU A 178 10.50 -30.07 -7.17
N GLY A 179 11.24 -28.96 -7.13
CA GLY A 179 11.11 -27.88 -8.11
C GLY A 179 11.73 -26.55 -7.67
N ASP A 180 11.69 -25.55 -8.56
CA ASP A 180 12.03 -24.17 -8.19
C ASP A 180 10.99 -23.64 -7.20
N ILE A 181 11.43 -23.33 -5.98
CA ILE A 181 10.60 -22.81 -4.88
C ILE A 181 9.82 -21.58 -5.33
N LEU A 182 10.42 -20.69 -6.13
CA LEU A 182 9.72 -19.49 -6.60
C LEU A 182 8.57 -19.86 -7.52
N GLN A 183 8.78 -20.82 -8.42
CA GLN A 183 7.76 -21.32 -9.32
C GLN A 183 6.61 -22.00 -8.56
N LEU A 184 6.92 -22.75 -7.50
CA LEU A 184 5.95 -23.39 -6.62
C LEU A 184 5.15 -22.36 -5.80
N LEU A 185 5.81 -21.34 -5.25
CA LEU A 185 5.15 -20.23 -4.55
C LEU A 185 4.26 -19.40 -5.49
N MET A 186 4.61 -19.28 -6.78
CA MET A 186 3.75 -18.61 -7.77
C MET A 186 2.45 -19.37 -8.10
N GLN A 187 2.35 -20.65 -7.69
CA GLN A 187 1.13 -21.45 -7.79
C GLN A 187 0.14 -21.15 -6.66
N VAL A 188 0.54 -20.39 -5.63
CA VAL A 188 -0.36 -19.89 -4.57
C VAL A 188 -1.58 -19.25 -5.23
N ASN A 189 -2.77 -19.72 -4.88
CA ASN A 189 -4.04 -19.18 -5.35
C ASN A 189 -5.10 -19.33 -4.26
N VAL A 190 -6.27 -18.76 -4.52
CA VAL A 190 -7.42 -18.83 -3.62
C VAL A 190 -7.84 -20.29 -3.39
N ASP A 191 -7.76 -21.13 -4.43
CA ASP A 191 -8.18 -22.54 -4.37
C ASP A 191 -7.33 -23.38 -3.39
N GLY A 192 -6.03 -23.12 -3.30
CA GLY A 192 -5.12 -23.78 -2.37
C GLY A 192 -5.50 -23.53 -0.90
N ALA A 193 -5.83 -22.28 -0.54
CA ALA A 193 -6.33 -21.98 0.82
C ALA A 193 -7.64 -22.69 1.17
N LEU A 194 -8.51 -22.87 0.17
CA LEU A 194 -9.81 -23.54 0.37
C LEU A 194 -9.62 -25.05 0.56
N GLN A 195 -8.72 -25.67 -0.22
CA GLN A 195 -8.38 -27.09 -0.11
C GLN A 195 -7.70 -27.41 1.24
N GLU A 196 -6.76 -26.56 1.70
CA GLU A 196 -6.08 -26.72 3.00
C GLU A 196 -7.05 -26.72 4.19
N ASN A 197 -8.13 -25.93 4.11
CA ASN A 197 -9.12 -25.81 5.18
C ASN A 197 -10.23 -26.87 5.10
N SER A 198 -10.03 -27.96 4.35
CA SER A 198 -10.99 -29.06 4.16
C SER A 198 -12.37 -28.58 3.66
N CYS A 199 -12.41 -27.48 2.91
CA CYS A 199 -13.64 -26.93 2.34
C CYS A 199 -13.78 -27.36 0.87
N SER A 200 -15.02 -27.55 0.42
CA SER A 200 -15.34 -27.95 -0.96
C SER A 200 -14.76 -26.96 -1.98
N GLU A 201 -14.22 -27.48 -3.10
CA GLU A 201 -13.76 -26.65 -4.24
C GLU A 201 -14.82 -25.66 -4.76
N GLU A 202 -16.09 -25.89 -4.40
CA GLU A 202 -17.24 -25.04 -4.72
C GLU A 202 -17.16 -23.64 -4.10
N LEU A 203 -16.36 -23.41 -3.04
CA LEU A 203 -16.35 -22.12 -2.32
C LEU A 203 -15.59 -20.99 -3.03
N ASN A 204 -15.02 -21.23 -4.22
CA ASN A 204 -14.43 -20.17 -5.03
C ASN A 204 -15.38 -19.79 -6.19
N PRO A 205 -16.19 -18.74 -6.04
CA PRO A 205 -17.15 -18.32 -7.08
C PRO A 205 -16.47 -17.89 -8.39
N TYR A 206 -15.15 -17.66 -8.39
CA TYR A 206 -14.38 -17.26 -9.57
C TYR A 206 -13.08 -18.07 -9.75
N LYS A 207 -13.16 -19.39 -9.52
CA LYS A 207 -12.05 -20.33 -9.84
C LYS A 207 -11.57 -20.11 -11.28
N GLY A 208 -10.26 -19.93 -11.45
CA GLY A 208 -9.63 -19.68 -12.76
C GLY A 208 -9.84 -18.29 -13.37
N ARG A 209 -10.52 -17.36 -12.67
CA ARG A 209 -10.61 -15.96 -13.11
C ARG A 209 -9.56 -15.06 -12.50
N GLN A 210 -9.70 -13.76 -12.79
CA GLN A 210 -8.73 -12.75 -12.44
C GLN A 210 -8.79 -12.40 -10.96
N ILE A 211 -7.62 -12.21 -10.34
CA ILE A 211 -7.50 -12.03 -8.89
C ILE A 211 -8.31 -10.84 -8.34
N TRP A 212 -8.53 -9.80 -9.14
CA TRP A 212 -9.29 -8.62 -8.70
C TRP A 212 -10.79 -8.87 -8.56
N GLU A 213 -11.38 -9.78 -9.35
CA GLU A 213 -12.79 -10.19 -9.16
C GLU A 213 -12.94 -10.89 -7.80
N ASN A 214 -12.00 -11.77 -7.48
CA ASN A 214 -11.91 -12.43 -6.18
C ASN A 214 -11.75 -11.43 -5.04
N ILE A 215 -10.87 -10.43 -5.15
CA ILE A 215 -10.69 -9.40 -4.11
C ILE A 215 -12.00 -8.64 -3.84
N ILE A 216 -12.73 -8.22 -4.88
CA ILE A 216 -14.00 -7.49 -4.70
C ILE A 216 -15.03 -8.38 -3.99
N VAL A 217 -15.20 -9.62 -4.46
CA VAL A 217 -16.24 -10.52 -3.98
C VAL A 217 -15.95 -11.00 -2.56
N TRP A 218 -14.71 -11.41 -2.28
CA TRP A 218 -14.29 -11.76 -0.94
C TRP A 218 -14.35 -10.55 0.01
N HIS A 219 -14.08 -9.32 -0.47
CA HIS A 219 -14.19 -8.13 0.37
C HIS A 219 -15.63 -7.90 0.82
N ILE A 220 -16.57 -7.94 -0.13
CA ILE A 220 -17.99 -7.76 0.18
C ILE A 220 -18.48 -8.90 1.09
N ALA A 221 -18.10 -10.15 0.81
CA ALA A 221 -18.47 -11.30 1.65
C ALA A 221 -17.88 -11.20 3.07
N THR A 222 -16.63 -10.76 3.20
CA THR A 222 -15.96 -10.56 4.49
C THR A 222 -16.65 -9.45 5.30
N GLU A 223 -17.00 -8.32 4.67
CA GLU A 223 -17.76 -7.27 5.35
C GLU A 223 -19.18 -7.73 5.72
N LEU A 224 -19.87 -8.48 4.84
CA LEU A 224 -21.18 -9.09 5.15
C LEU A 224 -21.10 -9.99 6.40
N CYS A 225 -20.16 -10.94 6.43
CA CYS A 225 -19.95 -11.79 7.60
C CYS A 225 -19.57 -10.99 8.83
N TYR A 226 -18.72 -9.97 8.69
CA TYR A 226 -18.27 -9.14 9.81
C TYR A 226 -19.42 -8.35 10.44
N TYR A 227 -20.24 -7.63 9.66
CA TYR A 227 -21.25 -6.73 10.21
C TYR A 227 -22.58 -7.42 10.57
N LEU A 228 -22.89 -8.58 9.97
CA LEU A 228 -24.13 -9.30 10.25
C LEU A 228 -24.01 -10.23 11.47
N GLU A 229 -22.81 -10.65 11.83
CA GLU A 229 -22.56 -11.50 12.99
C GLU A 229 -22.83 -10.78 14.31
N ASP A 230 -23.61 -11.42 15.20
CA ASP A 230 -24.06 -10.84 16.48
C ASP A 230 -22.92 -10.52 17.44
N ALA A 231 -23.03 -9.38 18.12
CA ALA A 231 -22.00 -8.84 19.02
C ALA A 231 -21.67 -9.76 20.22
N GLU A 232 -22.67 -10.47 20.75
CA GLU A 232 -22.49 -11.43 21.85
C GLU A 232 -21.74 -12.70 21.39
N ALA A 233 -22.04 -13.16 20.18
CA ALA A 233 -21.38 -14.32 19.60
C ALA A 233 -19.97 -14.00 19.06
N ALA A 234 -19.68 -12.71 18.82
CA ALA A 234 -18.35 -12.20 18.47
C ALA A 234 -17.40 -12.09 19.68
N ALA A 235 -17.92 -12.03 20.91
CA ALA A 235 -17.10 -11.93 22.12
C ALA A 235 -16.41 -13.26 22.49
N ASN A 236 -16.94 -14.40 22.01
CA ASN A 236 -16.42 -15.74 22.28
C ASN A 236 -15.40 -16.24 21.22
N VAL A 237 -15.26 -15.52 20.11
CA VAL A 237 -14.24 -15.82 19.08
C VAL A 237 -12.97 -15.06 19.46
N GLN A 238 -11.77 -15.63 19.27
CA GLN A 238 -10.54 -14.86 19.39
C GLN A 238 -10.65 -13.62 18.48
N PRO A 239 -10.76 -12.39 19.02
CA PRO A 239 -11.09 -11.19 18.23
C PRO A 239 -10.03 -10.90 17.15
N LYS A 240 -8.84 -11.48 17.32
CA LYS A 240 -7.67 -11.30 16.47
C LYS A 240 -7.93 -11.71 15.02
N GLN A 241 -8.51 -12.89 14.75
CA GLN A 241 -8.59 -13.41 13.38
C GLN A 241 -9.63 -12.67 12.53
N ARG A 242 -10.78 -12.39 13.13
CA ARG A 242 -11.85 -11.59 12.52
C ARG A 242 -11.39 -10.18 12.16
N GLU A 243 -10.68 -9.52 13.07
CA GLU A 243 -10.09 -8.20 12.82
C GLU A 243 -8.99 -8.25 11.75
N ILE A 244 -8.12 -9.27 11.79
CA ILE A 244 -7.09 -9.49 10.78
C ILE A 244 -7.71 -9.65 9.38
N SER A 245 -8.73 -10.50 9.23
CA SER A 245 -9.44 -10.71 7.97
C SER A 245 -9.99 -9.39 7.41
N LEU A 246 -10.66 -8.59 8.25
CA LEU A 246 -11.21 -7.31 7.83
C LEU A 246 -10.11 -6.32 7.42
N HIS A 247 -9.02 -6.23 8.19
CA HIS A 247 -7.90 -5.33 7.90
C HIS A 247 -7.17 -5.67 6.61
N ILE A 248 -6.90 -6.96 6.35
CA ILE A 248 -6.30 -7.39 5.09
C ILE A 248 -7.27 -7.14 3.94
N SER A 249 -8.55 -7.46 4.13
CA SER A 249 -9.58 -7.21 3.11
C SER A 249 -9.66 -5.74 2.68
N GLN A 250 -9.73 -4.81 3.65
CA GLN A 250 -9.77 -3.37 3.39
C GLN A 250 -8.48 -2.85 2.76
N TYR A 251 -7.34 -3.48 3.07
CA TYR A 251 -6.05 -3.18 2.48
C TYR A 251 -5.93 -3.70 1.03
N MET A 252 -6.39 -4.91 0.75
CA MET A 252 -6.36 -5.46 -0.61
C MET A 252 -7.25 -4.65 -1.56
N LEU A 253 -8.43 -4.22 -1.08
CA LEU A 253 -9.28 -3.32 -1.85
C LEU A 253 -8.68 -1.91 -1.97
N SER A 254 -7.99 -1.39 -0.95
CA SER A 254 -7.30 -0.10 -1.06
C SER A 254 -6.14 -0.14 -2.06
N LEU A 255 -5.41 -1.26 -2.14
CA LEU A 255 -4.38 -1.47 -3.15
C LEU A 255 -4.95 -1.40 -4.57
N MET A 256 -6.15 -1.95 -4.82
CA MET A 256 -6.82 -1.83 -6.14
C MET A 256 -7.05 -0.36 -6.52
N VAL A 257 -7.35 0.45 -5.52
CA VAL A 257 -7.78 1.84 -5.68
C VAL A 257 -6.58 2.80 -5.79
N VAL A 258 -5.49 2.52 -5.06
CA VAL A 258 -4.31 3.40 -4.95
C VAL A 258 -3.19 2.95 -5.90
N HIS A 259 -2.99 1.64 -6.03
CA HIS A 259 -1.89 1.03 -6.76
C HIS A 259 -2.35 -0.10 -7.70
N PRO A 260 -3.27 0.18 -8.65
CA PRO A 260 -3.81 -0.84 -9.55
C PRO A 260 -2.73 -1.55 -10.39
N SER A 261 -1.58 -0.92 -10.64
CA SER A 261 -0.48 -1.58 -11.39
C SER A 261 0.11 -2.78 -10.66
N MET A 262 0.11 -2.80 -9.31
CA MET A 262 0.60 -3.94 -8.53
C MET A 262 -0.37 -5.13 -8.57
N LEU A 263 -1.65 -4.89 -8.84
CA LEU A 263 -2.67 -5.93 -8.93
C LEU A 263 -2.94 -6.39 -10.36
N SER A 264 -2.59 -5.55 -11.33
CA SER A 264 -2.80 -5.80 -12.75
C SER A 264 -1.71 -6.73 -13.29
N LEU A 265 -1.99 -8.02 -13.30
CA LEU A 265 -1.12 -9.07 -13.87
C LEU A 265 -0.78 -8.84 -15.36
N VAL A 266 -1.62 -8.09 -16.08
CA VAL A 266 -1.44 -7.72 -17.50
C VAL A 266 -1.80 -6.24 -17.70
N ASN A 267 -1.09 -5.48 -18.54
CA ASN A 267 -1.36 -4.03 -18.73
C ASN A 267 -2.80 -3.72 -19.19
N VAL A 268 -3.45 -4.64 -19.92
CA VAL A 268 -4.86 -4.54 -20.36
C VAL A 268 -5.83 -4.62 -19.16
N ALA A 269 -5.44 -5.35 -18.11
CA ALA A 269 -6.27 -5.53 -16.92
C ALA A 269 -6.36 -4.28 -16.04
N LYS A 270 -5.54 -3.25 -16.27
CA LYS A 270 -5.58 -2.02 -15.46
C LYS A 270 -6.85 -1.22 -15.73
N ASP A 271 -7.21 -1.09 -17.01
CA ASP A 271 -8.43 -0.41 -17.43
C ASP A 271 -9.66 -1.27 -17.12
N SER A 272 -9.55 -2.59 -17.30
CA SER A 272 -10.61 -3.53 -16.91
C SER A 272 -10.86 -3.51 -15.41
N SER A 273 -9.87 -3.73 -14.54
CA SER A 273 -10.05 -3.76 -13.08
C SER A 273 -10.65 -2.47 -12.53
N MET A 274 -10.21 -1.31 -13.03
CA MET A 274 -10.79 -0.02 -12.68
C MET A 274 -12.23 0.13 -13.19
N LEU A 275 -12.53 -0.35 -14.39
CA LEU A 275 -13.90 -0.37 -14.93
C LEU A 275 -14.82 -1.26 -14.10
N PHE A 276 -14.39 -2.48 -13.76
CA PHE A 276 -15.12 -3.42 -12.91
C PHE A 276 -15.36 -2.88 -11.50
N PHE A 277 -14.35 -2.23 -10.91
CA PHE A 277 -14.48 -1.52 -9.64
C PHE A 277 -15.50 -0.38 -9.74
N GLN A 278 -15.47 0.41 -10.81
CA GLN A 278 -16.46 1.48 -11.04
C GLN A 278 -17.88 0.94 -11.22
N ILE A 279 -18.05 -0.19 -11.91
CA ILE A 279 -19.37 -0.85 -12.06
C ILE A 279 -19.88 -1.30 -10.68
N ALA A 280 -19.02 -1.93 -9.87
CA ALA A 280 -19.37 -2.32 -8.51
C ALA A 280 -19.80 -1.10 -7.68
N VAL A 281 -18.99 -0.04 -7.65
CA VAL A 281 -19.32 1.22 -6.97
C VAL A 281 -20.66 1.79 -7.44
N LYS A 282 -20.90 1.85 -8.75
CA LYS A 282 -22.14 2.40 -9.32
C LYS A 282 -23.36 1.63 -8.82
N LYS A 283 -23.30 0.30 -8.78
CA LYS A 283 -24.37 -0.54 -8.22
C LYS A 283 -24.59 -0.26 -6.73
N TYR A 284 -23.52 -0.10 -5.96
CA TYR A 284 -23.63 0.28 -4.55
C TYR A 284 -24.26 1.66 -4.36
N GLU A 285 -23.95 2.64 -5.22
CA GLU A 285 -24.57 3.97 -5.20
C GLU A 285 -26.06 3.94 -5.61
N GLU A 286 -26.43 3.13 -6.60
CA GLU A 286 -27.83 2.92 -6.99
C GLU A 286 -28.64 2.30 -5.85
N MET A 287 -28.07 1.28 -5.20
CA MET A 287 -28.65 0.65 -4.02
C MET A 287 -28.73 1.63 -2.84
N SER A 288 -27.71 2.47 -2.67
CA SER A 288 -27.70 3.52 -1.64
C SER A 288 -28.88 4.48 -1.78
N LYS A 289 -29.17 4.90 -3.02
CA LYS A 289 -30.34 5.75 -3.32
C LYS A 289 -31.65 5.04 -3.02
N ALA A 290 -31.75 3.74 -3.32
CA ALA A 290 -32.94 2.95 -3.03
C ALA A 290 -33.18 2.76 -1.53
N ILE A 291 -32.11 2.63 -0.74
CA ILE A 291 -32.18 2.37 0.70
C ILE A 291 -32.52 3.64 1.52
N SER A 292 -32.35 4.85 0.97
CA SER A 292 -32.81 6.13 1.57
C SER A 292 -32.38 6.40 3.03
N LEU A 293 -31.28 5.78 3.50
CA LEU A 293 -30.80 5.95 4.88
C LEU A 293 -29.64 6.97 4.94
N PRO A 294 -29.77 8.08 5.70
CA PRO A 294 -28.64 8.95 6.00
C PRO A 294 -27.72 8.23 7.00
N ILE A 295 -26.68 7.56 6.49
CA ILE A 295 -25.71 6.82 7.32
C ILE A 295 -24.83 7.82 8.08
N ARG A 296 -25.02 7.89 9.39
CA ARG A 296 -24.26 8.76 10.31
C ARG A 296 -23.46 7.97 11.34
N LYS A 297 -23.73 6.67 11.57
CA LYS A 297 -23.04 5.84 12.60
C LYS A 297 -22.82 4.38 12.17
N SER A 298 -21.96 3.68 12.93
CA SER A 298 -21.60 2.26 12.75
C SER A 298 -22.80 1.30 12.69
N ASP A 299 -23.88 1.58 13.43
CA ASP A 299 -25.11 0.79 13.44
C ASP A 299 -25.86 0.82 12.10
N ASP A 300 -25.55 1.78 11.24
CA ASP A 300 -26.17 1.92 9.93
C ASP A 300 -25.56 0.95 8.90
N PHE A 301 -24.30 0.53 9.06
CA PHE A 301 -23.68 -0.46 8.15
C PHE A 301 -24.35 -1.83 8.24
N ARG A 302 -24.69 -2.28 9.46
CA ARG A 302 -25.40 -3.55 9.68
C ARG A 302 -26.73 -3.58 8.93
N LYS A 303 -27.49 -2.48 8.97
CA LYS A 303 -28.78 -2.35 8.25
C LYS A 303 -28.56 -2.46 6.74
N VAL A 304 -27.60 -1.73 6.20
CA VAL A 304 -27.28 -1.75 4.76
C VAL A 304 -26.90 -3.16 4.30
N TYR A 305 -26.02 -3.84 5.03
CA TYR A 305 -25.65 -5.22 4.68
C TYR A 305 -26.80 -6.20 4.81
N LYS A 306 -27.72 -5.97 5.77
CA LYS A 306 -28.92 -6.80 5.92
C LYS A 306 -29.84 -6.65 4.71
N GLU A 307 -30.10 -5.42 4.29
CA GLU A 307 -30.87 -5.13 3.06
C GLU A 307 -30.18 -5.68 1.81
N LEU A 308 -28.87 -5.47 1.68
CA LEU A 308 -28.09 -5.97 0.55
C LEU A 308 -28.17 -7.50 0.43
N ARG A 309 -28.08 -8.20 1.57
CA ARG A 309 -28.23 -9.65 1.65
C ARG A 309 -29.65 -10.10 1.29
N LEU A 310 -30.68 -9.41 1.78
CA LEU A 310 -32.08 -9.74 1.47
C LEU A 310 -32.39 -9.56 -0.03
N HIS A 311 -31.94 -8.47 -0.64
CA HIS A 311 -32.21 -8.17 -2.05
C HIS A 311 -31.50 -9.08 -3.05
N HIS A 312 -30.35 -9.65 -2.68
CA HIS A 312 -29.51 -10.45 -3.57
C HIS A 312 -29.36 -11.90 -3.10
N GLN A 313 -30.29 -12.37 -2.26
CA GLN A 313 -30.38 -13.80 -1.98
C GLN A 313 -30.59 -14.54 -3.31
N PRO A 314 -29.80 -15.59 -3.60
CA PRO A 314 -29.93 -16.33 -4.85
C PRO A 314 -31.29 -17.04 -4.88
N THR A 315 -32.18 -16.59 -5.76
CA THR A 315 -33.52 -17.18 -5.96
C THR A 315 -33.56 -18.26 -7.04
N GLY A 316 -32.42 -18.57 -7.67
CA GLY A 316 -32.30 -19.46 -8.83
C GLY A 316 -31.04 -20.33 -8.79
N ASN A 317 -30.58 -20.82 -9.94
CA ASN A 317 -29.40 -21.67 -10.01
C ASN A 317 -28.16 -20.86 -9.61
N VAL A 318 -27.28 -21.44 -8.79
CA VAL A 318 -26.09 -20.79 -8.26
C VAL A 318 -25.15 -20.31 -9.39
N ALA A 319 -25.12 -21.04 -10.52
CA ALA A 319 -24.38 -20.64 -11.72
C ALA A 319 -24.80 -19.28 -12.29
N ASP A 320 -26.07 -18.88 -12.11
CA ASP A 320 -26.59 -17.61 -12.60
C ASP A 320 -26.01 -16.41 -11.83
N CYS A 321 -25.46 -16.67 -10.63
CA CYS A 321 -24.78 -15.66 -9.81
C CYS A 321 -23.34 -15.39 -10.28
N PHE A 322 -22.78 -16.23 -11.16
CA PHE A 322 -21.34 -16.23 -11.52
C PHE A 322 -21.06 -15.80 -12.97
N GLY A 323 -21.78 -14.79 -13.46
CA GLY A 323 -21.53 -14.21 -14.79
C GLY A 323 -20.20 -13.43 -14.91
N SER A 324 -19.89 -12.96 -16.10
CA SER A 324 -18.76 -12.05 -16.38
C SER A 324 -19.27 -10.62 -16.39
N GLY A 325 -18.65 -9.72 -15.63
CA GLY A 325 -19.21 -8.39 -15.42
C GLY A 325 -19.14 -7.95 -13.97
N GLY A 326 -18.94 -6.65 -13.73
CA GLY A 326 -19.06 -6.08 -12.37
C GLY A 326 -20.48 -6.22 -11.80
N GLU A 327 -21.42 -6.66 -12.64
CA GLU A 327 -22.80 -6.87 -12.31
C GLU A 327 -23.05 -8.07 -11.40
N TYR A 328 -22.17 -9.07 -11.44
CA TYR A 328 -22.31 -10.35 -10.73
C TYR A 328 -21.58 -10.38 -9.39
N HIS A 329 -20.75 -9.36 -9.09
CA HIS A 329 -19.94 -9.34 -7.87
C HIS A 329 -20.78 -9.34 -6.59
N ILE A 330 -21.89 -8.60 -6.55
CA ILE A 330 -22.75 -8.51 -5.37
C ILE A 330 -23.51 -9.84 -5.13
N PRO A 331 -24.22 -10.42 -6.11
CA PRO A 331 -24.81 -11.75 -5.97
C PRO A 331 -23.80 -12.82 -5.55
N ALA A 332 -22.63 -12.86 -6.20
CA ALA A 332 -21.58 -13.82 -5.86
C ALA A 332 -21.06 -13.65 -4.43
N ALA A 333 -20.90 -12.41 -3.97
CA ALA A 333 -20.46 -12.13 -2.60
C ALA A 333 -21.53 -12.47 -1.55
N VAL A 334 -22.81 -12.23 -1.86
CA VAL A 334 -23.92 -12.63 -0.99
C VAL A 334 -24.00 -14.16 -0.89
N TRP A 335 -23.90 -14.86 -2.02
CA TRP A 335 -23.82 -16.32 -2.05
C TRP A 335 -22.63 -16.84 -1.21
N LEU A 336 -21.44 -16.26 -1.39
CA LEU A 336 -20.25 -16.65 -0.63
C LEU A 336 -20.43 -16.40 0.86
N SER A 337 -21.03 -15.27 1.26
CA SER A 337 -21.31 -14.99 2.67
C SER A 337 -22.29 -15.99 3.29
N LEU A 338 -23.29 -16.47 2.51
CA LEU A 338 -24.22 -17.50 2.94
C LEU A 338 -23.49 -18.84 3.15
N LYS A 339 -22.60 -19.23 2.23
CA LYS A 339 -21.77 -20.43 2.38
C LYS A 339 -20.82 -20.36 3.57
N LEU A 340 -20.21 -19.21 3.81
CA LEU A 340 -19.35 -19.01 4.99
C LEU A 340 -20.15 -19.07 6.31
N ASP A 341 -21.44 -18.73 6.29
CA ASP A 341 -22.33 -18.85 7.45
C ASP A 341 -22.81 -20.29 7.71
N GLU A 342 -22.69 -21.21 6.74
CA GLU A 342 -22.96 -22.65 6.94
C GLU A 342 -21.89 -23.30 7.84
N ILE A 343 -20.73 -22.65 8.02
CA ILE A 343 -19.65 -23.13 8.90
C ILE A 343 -20.04 -22.87 10.37
N SER A 344 -20.44 -23.92 11.07
CA SER A 344 -20.88 -23.86 12.47
C SER A 344 -19.80 -23.34 13.42
N ASP A 345 -18.54 -23.71 13.17
CA ASP A 345 -17.39 -23.27 13.97
C ASP A 345 -16.90 -21.90 13.50
N LYS A 346 -17.16 -20.88 14.32
CA LYS A 346 -16.80 -19.49 14.05
C LYS A 346 -15.28 -19.26 14.04
N GLU A 347 -14.53 -19.97 14.87
CA GLU A 347 -13.07 -19.84 14.90
C GLU A 347 -12.48 -20.40 13.61
N MET A 348 -12.96 -21.56 13.18
CA MET A 348 -12.59 -22.16 11.90
C MET A 348 -12.98 -21.26 10.72
N LYS A 349 -14.20 -20.70 10.71
CA LYS A 349 -14.66 -19.76 9.69
C LYS A 349 -13.73 -18.55 9.54
N TRP A 350 -13.43 -17.85 10.63
CA TRP A 350 -12.57 -16.66 10.56
C TRP A 350 -11.12 -16.99 10.25
N LYS A 351 -10.63 -18.15 10.73
CA LYS A 351 -9.32 -18.67 10.33
C LYS A 351 -9.24 -18.87 8.82
N MET A 352 -10.21 -19.56 8.24
CA MET A 352 -10.31 -19.78 6.80
C MET A 352 -10.36 -18.47 6.01
N ILE A 353 -11.22 -17.52 6.40
CA ILE A 353 -11.31 -16.21 5.72
C ILE A 353 -9.96 -15.50 5.77
N SER A 354 -9.28 -15.49 6.92
CA SER A 354 -7.95 -14.91 7.05
C SER A 354 -6.92 -15.63 6.17
N ASP A 355 -6.93 -16.96 6.11
CA ASP A 355 -5.98 -17.73 5.29
C ASP A 355 -6.16 -17.41 3.81
N VAL A 356 -7.40 -17.34 3.32
CA VAL A 356 -7.71 -16.92 1.95
C VAL A 356 -7.17 -15.51 1.67
N TRP A 357 -7.35 -14.56 2.59
CA TRP A 357 -6.80 -13.21 2.44
C TRP A 357 -5.28 -13.18 2.40
N LEU A 358 -4.62 -13.99 3.24
CA LEU A 358 -3.16 -14.11 3.24
C LEU A 358 -2.65 -14.76 1.94
N GLU A 359 -3.34 -15.75 1.38
CA GLU A 359 -3.00 -16.30 0.07
C GLU A 359 -3.16 -15.27 -1.04
N MET A 360 -4.26 -14.50 -1.05
CA MET A 360 -4.43 -13.43 -2.05
C MET A 360 -3.33 -12.38 -1.91
N LEU A 361 -2.96 -12.02 -0.67
CA LEU A 361 -1.86 -11.09 -0.40
C LEU A 361 -0.53 -11.62 -0.94
N LEU A 362 -0.21 -12.89 -0.68
CA LEU A 362 1.01 -13.55 -1.18
C LEU A 362 1.01 -13.67 -2.71
N HIS A 363 -0.12 -14.11 -3.29
CA HIS A 363 -0.29 -14.22 -4.74
C HIS A 363 -0.02 -12.89 -5.43
N VAL A 364 -0.61 -11.81 -4.92
CA VAL A 364 -0.42 -10.46 -5.47
C VAL A 364 1.02 -9.98 -5.27
N ALA A 365 1.63 -10.24 -4.12
CA ALA A 365 3.02 -9.86 -3.86
C ALA A 365 3.99 -10.58 -4.79
N LEU A 366 3.81 -11.88 -5.03
CA LEU A 366 4.71 -12.69 -5.87
C LEU A 366 4.57 -12.40 -7.37
N ARG A 367 3.38 -12.03 -7.83
CA ARG A 367 3.11 -11.76 -9.26
C ARG A 367 3.20 -10.29 -9.65
N SER A 368 3.29 -9.39 -8.68
CA SER A 368 3.62 -7.99 -8.91
C SER A 368 4.99 -7.87 -9.57
N LYS A 369 5.15 -6.92 -10.50
CA LYS A 369 6.45 -6.71 -11.15
C LYS A 369 7.44 -6.13 -10.13
N GLY A 370 8.68 -6.62 -10.14
CA GLY A 370 9.75 -6.08 -9.29
C GLY A 370 9.93 -4.55 -9.43
N ASN A 371 9.68 -4.00 -10.63
CA ASN A 371 9.72 -2.56 -10.86
C ASN A 371 8.66 -1.79 -10.06
N ASP A 372 7.45 -2.33 -9.95
CA ASP A 372 6.37 -1.71 -9.18
C ASP A 372 6.71 -1.73 -7.68
N HIS A 373 7.21 -2.87 -7.16
CA HIS A 373 7.71 -2.97 -5.79
C HIS A 373 8.83 -1.98 -5.49
N ALA A 374 9.79 -1.89 -6.39
CA ALA A 374 10.93 -1.01 -6.22
C ALA A 374 10.48 0.46 -6.27
N HIS A 375 9.53 0.82 -7.13
CA HIS A 375 8.94 2.17 -7.12
C HIS A 375 8.25 2.51 -5.78
N GLN A 376 7.60 1.54 -5.12
CA GLN A 376 7.03 1.76 -3.78
C GLN A 376 8.09 1.99 -2.70
N LEU A 377 9.25 1.33 -2.78
CA LEU A 377 10.35 1.56 -1.85
C LEU A 377 10.83 3.02 -1.85
N ARG A 378 10.71 3.73 -2.99
CA ARG A 378 11.03 5.17 -3.07
C ARG A 378 10.08 6.05 -2.25
N ARG A 379 8.83 5.61 -2.06
CA ARG A 379 7.76 6.40 -1.43
C ARG A 379 7.55 6.11 0.06
N GLY A 380 8.50 5.40 0.69
CA GLY A 380 8.40 4.96 2.09
C GLY A 380 7.96 3.51 2.25
N GLY A 381 7.92 2.73 1.16
CA GLY A 381 7.56 1.31 1.21
C GLY A 381 6.06 1.05 1.36
N GLU A 382 5.64 -0.13 0.94
CA GLU A 382 4.26 -0.62 1.03
C GLU A 382 4.28 -1.99 1.71
N LEU A 383 3.23 -2.38 2.45
CA LEU A 383 3.20 -3.70 3.11
C LEU A 383 3.40 -4.82 2.08
N LEU A 384 2.79 -4.70 0.90
CA LEU A 384 2.91 -5.68 -0.18
C LEU A 384 4.37 -5.90 -0.61
N THR A 385 5.17 -4.84 -0.65
CA THR A 385 6.60 -4.94 -0.96
C THR A 385 7.37 -5.64 0.16
N HIS A 386 7.00 -5.43 1.43
CA HIS A 386 7.63 -6.15 2.53
C HIS A 386 7.29 -7.64 2.48
N VAL A 387 6.04 -8.00 2.16
CA VAL A 387 5.62 -9.40 1.94
C VAL A 387 6.43 -10.03 0.80
N TRP A 388 6.55 -9.35 -0.33
CA TRP A 388 7.39 -9.81 -1.45
C TRP A 388 8.84 -10.03 -1.04
N LEU A 389 9.46 -9.08 -0.33
CA LEU A 389 10.82 -9.24 0.17
C LEU A 389 10.96 -10.40 1.15
N LEU A 390 9.99 -10.62 2.05
CA LEU A 390 9.99 -11.76 2.98
C LEU A 390 10.02 -13.10 2.23
N THR A 391 9.30 -13.21 1.12
CA THR A 391 9.33 -14.43 0.29
C THR A 391 10.68 -14.67 -0.40
N LEU A 392 11.47 -13.62 -0.63
CA LEU A 392 12.80 -13.71 -1.25
C LEU A 392 13.93 -13.94 -0.24
N TYR A 393 13.84 -13.34 0.95
CA TYR A 393 14.96 -13.27 1.90
C TYR A 393 15.07 -14.46 2.86
N GLN A 394 14.04 -15.30 3.02
CA GLN A 394 14.16 -16.57 3.78
C GLN A 394 15.09 -17.62 3.13
N TRP A 395 15.78 -17.26 2.04
CA TRP A 395 16.65 -18.13 1.24
C TRP A 395 18.15 -18.04 1.58
N ARG A 396 18.56 -17.30 2.62
CA ARG A 396 19.98 -17.04 2.88
C ARG A 396 20.42 -17.41 4.29
N ASP A 397 20.31 -18.69 4.62
CA ASP A 397 21.11 -19.32 5.69
C ASP A 397 21.87 -20.53 5.14
#